data_AF-A0A5J5PF51-F1
#
_entry.id   AF-A0A5J5PF51-F1
#
_cell.length_a   1.000
_cell.length_b   1.000
_cell.length_c   1.000
_cell.angle_alpha   90.00
_cell.angle_beta   90.00
_cell.angle_gamma   90.00
#
_symmetry.space_group_name_H-M   'P 1'
#
loop_
_entity.id
_entity.type
_entity.pdbx_description
1 polymer ?
#
loop_
_entity_poly.entity_id
_entity_poly.type
_entity_poly.pdbx_seq_one_letter_code
_entity_poly.pdbx_strand_id
1 'polypeptide(L)'
;MAFSSPRATSLLLGHGRCARFLCSSSSSSSSSSYSFPEHISFIKEVAATQPPQHLSQLLRILNARDESILSPGAKQGLMPLAIPLSQSNSGAVTALLRWPTAPTGMEMPVVEVRKHGVWLLAKNVDQFIHRILVEEDANNGIDELFHAASDAGEKLYRKGDFSKSQIMDVDVYLLRKVGLFPDVLERKVVQHFENGGHVSALVTGEFYTRKNHFPGFARPFVFNAEVLLKVGRNVEAKDAARGALKSPWWTLGCKYHEVACIAEWKDEQIEYRTEKMTEEGRREDLNKGKPAFQIALDEAAFLLDLASVEGTWDSTLERIAECYKEAGLHDMARFVQYKD
;
A
#
# COMPACT_ATOMS: atom_id res chain seq x y z
N MET A 1 -77.78 -12.87 15.25
CA MET A 1 -77.04 -11.61 15.00
C MET A 1 -75.88 -11.96 14.08
N ALA A 2 -76.11 -12.00 12.76
CA ALA A 2 -75.92 -10.90 11.80
C ALA A 2 -74.43 -10.48 11.69
N PHE A 3 -73.71 -11.02 10.69
CA PHE A 3 -73.36 -10.39 9.38
C PHE A 3 -72.03 -9.60 9.47
N SER A 4 -70.90 -10.15 8.98
CA SER A 4 -70.36 -10.05 7.60
C SER A 4 -69.43 -8.84 7.36
N SER A 5 -68.23 -9.08 6.82
CA SER A 5 -67.45 -8.10 6.01
C SER A 5 -68.22 -7.74 4.71
N PRO A 6 -67.73 -6.94 3.72
CA PRO A 6 -66.68 -5.90 3.61
C PRO A 6 -67.18 -4.62 2.86
N ARG A 7 -66.32 -3.62 2.53
CA ARG A 7 -66.33 -2.70 1.33
C ARG A 7 -65.49 -1.44 1.62
N ALA A 8 -64.51 -1.03 0.80
CA ALA A 8 -64.47 -0.53 -0.58
C ALA A 8 -64.63 1.02 -0.71
N THR A 9 -63.57 1.65 -1.23
CA THR A 9 -63.47 2.81 -2.14
C THR A 9 -64.35 4.06 -1.95
N SER A 10 -63.71 5.24 -1.90
CA SER A 10 -63.93 6.31 -2.91
C SER A 10 -62.91 7.45 -2.83
N LEU A 11 -62.44 7.90 -4.00
CA LEU A 11 -61.77 9.17 -4.27
C LEU A 11 -62.65 10.38 -3.87
N LEU A 12 -62.06 11.58 -3.70
CA LEU A 12 -62.17 12.71 -4.64
C LEU A 12 -61.29 13.92 -4.20
N LEU A 13 -60.49 14.37 -5.18
CA LEU A 13 -60.21 15.76 -5.60
C LEU A 13 -59.65 16.80 -4.61
N GLY A 14 -58.37 17.10 -4.77
CA GLY A 14 -57.79 18.43 -4.52
C GLY A 14 -56.96 18.87 -5.72
N HIS A 15 -57.49 19.80 -6.52
CA HIS A 15 -56.81 20.44 -7.64
C HIS A 15 -55.71 21.39 -7.13
N GLY A 16 -54.46 21.15 -7.53
CA GLY A 16 -53.36 22.10 -7.41
C GLY A 16 -52.54 22.07 -8.70
N ARG A 17 -52.72 23.08 -9.55
CA ARG A 17 -51.94 23.26 -10.78
C ARG A 17 -50.49 23.61 -10.41
N CYS A 18 -49.52 22.87 -10.92
CA CYS A 18 -48.17 23.39 -11.09
C CYS A 18 -47.54 22.82 -12.37
N ALA A 19 -46.80 23.69 -13.07
CA ALA A 19 -46.41 23.57 -14.45
C ALA A 19 -45.49 22.37 -14.73
N ARG A 20 -45.74 21.68 -15.85
CA ARG A 20 -44.87 20.63 -16.39
C ARG A 20 -43.67 21.28 -17.07
N PHE A 21 -42.50 21.22 -16.46
CA PHE A 21 -41.24 21.27 -17.18
C PHE A 21 -40.95 19.87 -17.72
N LEU A 22 -41.17 19.68 -19.03
CA LEU A 22 -40.69 18.52 -19.76
C LEU A 22 -39.19 18.73 -20.01
N CYS A 23 -38.35 18.15 -19.15
CA CYS A 23 -36.95 17.94 -19.47
C CYS A 23 -36.80 16.54 -20.05
N SER A 24 -36.55 16.48 -21.35
CA SER A 24 -36.15 15.28 -22.06
C SER A 24 -34.81 14.78 -21.50
N SER A 25 -34.83 13.68 -20.76
CA SER A 25 -33.63 12.96 -20.35
C SER A 25 -33.07 12.22 -21.57
N SER A 26 -32.29 12.93 -22.37
CA SER A 26 -31.33 12.30 -23.28
C SER A 26 -30.10 11.94 -22.45
N SER A 27 -30.01 10.69 -22.02
CA SER A 27 -28.80 10.10 -21.46
C SER A 27 -27.73 10.00 -22.55
N SER A 28 -27.05 11.11 -22.80
CA SER A 28 -25.76 11.13 -23.46
C SER A 28 -24.72 10.66 -22.43
N SER A 29 -24.30 9.41 -22.53
CA SER A 29 -23.09 8.88 -21.90
C SER A 29 -21.87 9.56 -22.52
N SER A 30 -21.63 10.80 -22.11
CA SER A 30 -20.35 11.47 -22.27
C SER A 30 -19.36 10.82 -21.32
N SER A 31 -18.44 10.01 -21.87
CA SER A 31 -17.24 9.55 -21.18
C SER A 31 -16.41 10.78 -20.80
N SER A 32 -16.75 11.42 -19.69
CA SER A 32 -15.91 12.44 -19.08
C SER A 32 -14.61 11.77 -18.68
N SER A 33 -13.53 12.10 -19.38
CA SER A 33 -12.19 11.72 -18.97
C SER A 33 -11.95 12.28 -17.57
N TYR A 34 -12.14 11.48 -16.54
CA TYR A 34 -11.76 11.83 -15.18
C TYR A 34 -10.23 11.98 -15.18
N SER A 35 -9.78 13.23 -15.32
CA SER A 35 -8.38 13.59 -15.09
C SER A 35 -8.23 13.85 -13.60
N PHE A 36 -7.19 13.31 -12.99
CA PHE A 36 -6.82 13.57 -11.60
C PHE A 36 -5.58 14.48 -11.54
N PRO A 37 -5.71 15.77 -11.93
CA PRO A 37 -4.57 16.69 -11.94
C PRO A 37 -4.02 16.94 -10.54
N GLU A 38 -4.86 16.82 -9.51
CA GLU A 38 -4.50 17.06 -8.12
C GLU A 38 -3.37 16.14 -7.64
N HIS A 39 -3.47 14.81 -7.83
CA HIS A 39 -2.40 13.88 -7.48
C HIS A 39 -1.09 14.18 -8.22
N ILE A 40 -1.17 14.53 -9.51
CA ILE A 40 0.01 14.87 -10.32
C ILE A 40 0.67 16.16 -9.80
N SER A 41 -0.10 17.21 -9.55
CA SER A 41 0.41 18.47 -9.00
C SER A 41 0.96 18.28 -7.61
N PHE A 42 0.25 17.57 -6.73
CA PHE A 42 0.71 17.28 -5.38
C PHE A 42 2.06 16.55 -5.37
N ILE A 43 2.24 15.55 -6.23
CA ILE A 43 3.51 14.82 -6.30
C ILE A 43 4.67 15.71 -6.78
N LYS A 44 4.41 16.60 -7.74
CA LYS A 44 5.43 17.53 -8.25
C LYS A 44 5.76 18.64 -7.24
N GLU A 45 4.74 19.25 -6.66
CA GLU A 45 4.86 20.51 -5.93
C GLU A 45 5.06 20.31 -4.43
N VAL A 46 4.42 19.28 -3.84
CA VAL A 46 4.50 18.96 -2.41
C VAL A 46 5.46 17.81 -2.18
N ALA A 47 5.28 16.69 -2.91
CA ALA A 47 6.14 15.53 -2.81
C ALA A 47 7.47 15.70 -3.58
N ALA A 48 7.71 16.84 -4.23
CA ALA A 48 8.95 17.21 -4.91
C ALA A 48 9.64 16.04 -5.65
N THR A 49 8.86 15.25 -6.38
CA THR A 49 9.34 14.07 -7.11
C THR A 49 8.61 13.94 -8.44
N GLN A 50 9.05 13.00 -9.28
CA GLN A 50 8.43 12.74 -10.57
C GLN A 50 7.16 11.89 -10.39
N PRO A 51 5.99 12.34 -10.88
CA PRO A 51 4.80 11.51 -10.87
C PRO A 51 4.96 10.28 -11.78
N PRO A 52 4.43 9.12 -11.36
CA PRO A 52 4.41 7.93 -12.21
C PRO A 52 3.64 8.19 -13.50
N GLN A 53 4.16 7.67 -14.62
CA GLN A 53 3.63 7.94 -15.97
C GLN A 53 2.13 7.63 -16.09
N HIS A 54 1.68 6.49 -15.56
CA HIS A 54 0.30 6.01 -15.70
C HIS A 54 -0.55 6.23 -14.44
N LEU A 55 -0.20 7.18 -13.58
CA LEU A 55 -0.94 7.43 -12.33
C LEU A 55 -2.42 7.76 -12.58
N SER A 56 -2.71 8.61 -13.57
CA SER A 56 -4.09 8.97 -13.92
C SER A 56 -4.91 7.76 -14.41
N GLN A 57 -4.27 6.79 -15.06
CA GLN A 57 -4.91 5.53 -15.48
C GLN A 57 -5.18 4.65 -14.27
N LEU A 58 -4.23 4.53 -13.34
CA LEU A 58 -4.44 3.80 -12.09
C LEU A 58 -5.63 4.35 -11.30
N LEU A 59 -5.72 5.68 -11.11
CA LEU A 59 -6.84 6.30 -10.39
C LEU A 59 -8.19 6.04 -11.08
N ARG A 60 -8.24 6.04 -12.42
CA ARG A 60 -9.44 5.66 -13.17
C ARG A 60 -9.82 4.20 -12.94
N ILE A 61 -8.84 3.29 -12.93
CA ILE A 61 -9.05 1.86 -12.67
C ILE A 61 -9.59 1.65 -11.25
N LEU A 62 -9.00 2.32 -10.24
CA LEU A 62 -9.44 2.22 -8.84
C LEU A 62 -10.88 2.74 -8.68
N ASN A 63 -11.19 3.88 -9.31
CA ASN A 63 -12.57 4.40 -9.33
C ASN A 63 -13.56 3.46 -10.03
N ALA A 64 -13.14 2.79 -11.11
CA ALA A 64 -13.97 1.80 -11.82
C ALA A 64 -14.12 0.47 -11.05
N ARG A 65 -13.36 0.27 -9.97
CA ARG A 65 -13.55 -0.82 -8.99
C ARG A 65 -14.45 -0.41 -7.82
N ASP A 66 -15.21 0.67 -7.98
CA ASP A 66 -16.04 1.28 -6.95
C ASP A 66 -15.25 1.69 -5.69
N GLU A 67 -13.95 1.98 -5.82
CA GLU A 67 -13.16 2.54 -4.72
C GLU A 67 -13.32 4.07 -4.65
N SER A 68 -13.36 4.61 -3.43
CA SER A 68 -13.45 6.05 -3.21
C SER A 68 -12.08 6.70 -3.43
N ILE A 69 -11.95 7.60 -4.39
CA ILE A 69 -10.71 8.36 -4.61
C ILE A 69 -10.49 9.36 -3.48
N LEU A 70 -9.29 9.34 -2.90
CA LEU A 70 -8.88 10.22 -1.80
C LEU A 70 -8.03 11.39 -2.33
N SER A 71 -8.17 12.57 -1.72
CA SER A 71 -7.23 13.69 -1.92
C SER A 71 -5.81 13.20 -1.60
N PRO A 72 -4.79 13.52 -2.41
CA PRO A 72 -3.40 13.18 -2.09
C PRO A 72 -2.88 13.85 -0.80
N GLY A 73 -3.57 14.90 -0.33
CA GLY A 73 -3.29 15.61 0.92
C GLY A 73 -4.02 15.07 2.15
N ALA A 74 -4.95 14.12 1.98
CA ALA A 74 -5.74 13.48 3.05
C ALA A 74 -4.89 12.46 3.85
N LYS A 75 -3.79 12.94 4.45
CA LYS A 75 -2.77 12.14 5.11
C LYS A 75 -3.00 11.93 6.61
N GLN A 76 -4.04 12.54 7.18
CA GLN A 76 -4.32 12.45 8.62
C GLN A 76 -4.53 11.00 9.06
N GLY A 77 -3.82 10.60 10.12
CA GLY A 77 -3.88 9.23 10.64
C GLY A 77 -3.22 8.18 9.74
N LEU A 78 -2.64 8.55 8.60
CA LEU A 78 -1.90 7.64 7.72
C LEU A 78 -0.40 7.71 8.02
N MET A 79 0.33 6.67 7.62
CA MET A 79 1.79 6.66 7.68
C MET A 79 2.34 7.90 6.92
N PRO A 80 3.26 8.71 7.50
CA PRO A 80 3.61 10.05 7.00
C PRO A 80 4.17 10.12 5.57
N LEU A 81 4.68 8.98 5.09
CA LEU A 81 5.31 8.83 3.78
C LEU A 81 4.34 8.40 2.66
N ALA A 82 3.07 8.16 3.00
CA ALA A 82 2.05 7.74 2.04
C ALA A 82 1.43 8.95 1.33
N ILE A 83 1.10 8.74 0.06
CA ILE A 83 0.26 9.62 -0.77
C ILE A 83 -1.00 8.80 -1.11
N PRO A 84 -2.12 9.00 -0.41
CA PRO A 84 -3.32 8.22 -0.63
C PRO A 84 -3.85 8.38 -2.06
N LEU A 85 -4.35 7.29 -2.63
CA LEU A 85 -4.96 7.21 -3.96
C LEU A 85 -6.45 6.91 -3.84
N SER A 86 -6.79 5.83 -3.14
CA SER A 86 -8.16 5.34 -3.00
C SER A 86 -8.37 4.61 -1.69
N GLN A 87 -9.64 4.46 -1.32
CA GLN A 87 -10.10 3.61 -0.24
C GLN A 87 -11.11 2.59 -0.77
N SER A 88 -10.85 1.32 -0.49
CA SER A 88 -11.78 0.24 -0.84
C SER A 88 -12.96 0.17 0.13
N ASN A 89 -13.98 -0.61 -0.22
CA ASN A 89 -15.16 -0.84 0.62
C ASN A 89 -14.86 -1.49 1.98
N SER A 90 -13.70 -2.18 2.12
CA SER A 90 -13.24 -2.73 3.39
C SER A 90 -12.49 -1.71 4.26
N GLY A 91 -12.35 -0.47 3.78
CA GLY A 91 -11.62 0.61 4.43
C GLY A 91 -10.11 0.59 4.18
N ALA A 92 -9.60 -0.36 3.38
CA ALA A 92 -8.18 -0.43 3.04
C ALA A 92 -7.80 0.73 2.12
N VAL A 93 -6.68 1.40 2.43
CA VAL A 93 -6.21 2.57 1.69
C VAL A 93 -5.06 2.16 0.77
N THR A 94 -5.24 2.34 -0.53
CA THR A 94 -4.17 2.21 -1.53
C THR A 94 -3.45 3.55 -1.65
N ALA A 95 -2.12 3.54 -1.64
CA ALA A 95 -1.29 4.74 -1.66
C ALA A 95 -0.02 4.55 -2.50
N LEU A 96 0.58 5.67 -2.93
CA LEU A 96 1.99 5.69 -3.33
C LEU A 96 2.87 5.92 -2.11
N LEU A 97 4.06 5.32 -2.11
CA LEU A 97 5.03 5.52 -1.04
C LEU A 97 6.18 6.42 -1.51
N ARG A 98 6.32 7.59 -0.88
CA ARG A 98 7.48 8.47 -1.08
C ARG A 98 8.60 8.07 -0.13
N TRP A 99 9.55 7.27 -0.61
CA TRP A 99 10.72 6.88 0.19
C TRP A 99 11.57 8.11 0.54
N PRO A 100 12.01 8.31 1.81
CA PRO A 100 12.68 9.54 2.22
C PRO A 100 14.02 9.78 1.51
N THR A 101 14.75 8.69 1.28
CA THR A 101 16.08 8.67 0.66
C THR A 101 16.10 7.69 -0.51
N ALA A 102 15.08 7.78 -1.38
CA ALA A 102 14.94 6.93 -2.56
C ALA A 102 16.25 6.95 -3.40
N PRO A 103 16.85 5.79 -3.70
CA PRO A 103 17.96 5.71 -4.64
C PRO A 103 17.55 6.22 -6.02
N THR A 104 18.51 6.73 -6.80
CA THR A 104 18.26 7.14 -8.18
C THR A 104 17.67 5.99 -9.00
N GLY A 105 16.57 6.26 -9.69
CA GLY A 105 15.84 5.27 -10.49
C GLY A 105 14.87 4.38 -9.71
N MET A 106 14.74 4.54 -8.38
CA MET A 106 13.66 3.91 -7.62
C MET A 106 12.35 4.66 -7.89
N GLU A 107 11.42 3.99 -8.56
CA GLU A 107 10.05 4.48 -8.72
C GLU A 107 9.27 4.39 -7.39
N MET A 108 8.22 5.20 -7.25
CA MET A 108 7.34 5.12 -6.08
C MET A 108 6.53 3.82 -6.11
N PRO A 109 6.68 2.93 -5.11
CA PRO A 109 5.90 1.72 -5.04
C PRO A 109 4.45 2.02 -4.67
N VAL A 110 3.57 1.12 -5.11
CA VAL A 110 2.17 1.11 -4.70
C VAL A 110 2.07 0.24 -3.45
N VAL A 111 1.45 0.79 -2.41
CA VAL A 111 1.32 0.16 -1.11
C VAL A 111 -0.11 0.21 -0.60
N GLU A 112 -0.44 -0.70 0.29
CA GLU A 112 -1.64 -0.62 1.12
C GLU A 112 -1.23 -0.07 2.50
N VAL A 113 -1.92 0.96 2.97
CA VAL A 113 -1.68 1.56 4.29
C VAL A 113 -2.46 0.78 5.34
N ARG A 114 -1.76 0.37 6.40
CA ARG A 114 -2.30 -0.33 7.56
C ARG A 114 -1.99 0.47 8.82
N LYS A 115 -2.65 0.12 9.91
CA LYS A 115 -2.45 0.78 11.22
C LYS A 115 -0.98 0.83 11.63
N HIS A 116 -0.26 -0.27 11.45
CA HIS A 116 1.13 -0.46 11.88
C HIS A 116 2.13 -0.41 10.72
N GLY A 117 1.83 0.33 9.65
CA GLY A 117 2.77 0.55 8.54
C GLY A 117 2.14 0.32 7.17
N VAL A 118 2.89 -0.29 6.26
CA VAL A 118 2.45 -0.50 4.87
C VAL A 118 2.75 -1.90 4.37
N TRP A 119 1.92 -2.37 3.44
CA TRP A 119 2.14 -3.58 2.66
C TRP A 119 2.47 -3.22 1.22
N LEU A 120 3.56 -3.79 0.69
CA LEU A 120 3.92 -3.57 -0.70
C LEU A 120 2.99 -4.33 -1.64
N LEU A 121 2.24 -3.60 -2.48
CA LEU A 121 1.35 -4.18 -3.48
C LEU A 121 2.06 -4.38 -4.82
N ALA A 122 2.90 -3.41 -5.22
CA ALA A 122 3.71 -3.48 -6.44
C ALA A 122 4.88 -2.48 -6.37
N LYS A 123 5.95 -2.76 -7.14
CA LYS A 123 7.15 -1.90 -7.16
C LYS A 123 6.93 -0.53 -7.79
N ASN A 124 5.94 -0.43 -8.68
CA ASN A 124 5.56 0.81 -9.36
C ASN A 124 4.10 0.70 -9.85
N VAL A 125 3.59 1.81 -10.39
CA VAL A 125 2.22 1.92 -10.89
C VAL A 125 1.96 0.98 -12.06
N ASP A 126 2.90 0.86 -13.00
CA ASP A 126 2.74 0.04 -14.20
C ASP A 126 2.59 -1.45 -13.87
N GLN A 127 3.42 -1.94 -12.95
CA GLN A 127 3.35 -3.31 -12.46
C GLN A 127 2.02 -3.58 -11.75
N PHE A 128 1.50 -2.60 -11.00
CA PHE A 128 0.19 -2.72 -10.34
C PHE A 128 -0.96 -2.75 -11.33
N ILE A 129 -0.98 -1.84 -12.32
CA ILE A 129 -1.98 -1.82 -13.40
C ILE A 129 -1.96 -3.15 -14.16
N HIS A 130 -0.78 -3.63 -14.57
CA HIS A 130 -0.66 -4.90 -15.30
C HIS A 130 -1.23 -6.06 -14.47
N ARG A 131 -0.89 -6.13 -13.18
CA ARG A 131 -1.47 -7.15 -12.28
C ARG A 131 -2.99 -7.08 -12.24
N ILE A 132 -3.55 -5.90 -12.03
CA ILE A 132 -5.00 -5.67 -11.98
C ILE A 132 -5.67 -6.22 -13.24
N LEU A 133 -5.15 -5.90 -14.42
CA LEU A 133 -5.72 -6.31 -15.69
C LEU A 133 -5.61 -7.82 -15.93
N VAL A 134 -4.52 -8.47 -15.49
CA VAL A 134 -4.36 -9.93 -15.56
C VAL A 134 -5.37 -10.63 -14.66
N GLU A 135 -5.50 -10.19 -13.40
CA GLU A 135 -6.44 -10.75 -12.45
C GLU A 135 -7.89 -10.56 -12.93
N GLU A 136 -8.20 -9.41 -13.54
CA GLU A 136 -9.52 -9.15 -14.13
C GLU A 136 -9.81 -10.09 -15.32
N ASP A 137 -8.84 -10.26 -16.23
CA ASP A 137 -8.98 -11.14 -17.39
C ASP A 137 -9.16 -12.61 -16.99
N ALA A 138 -8.40 -13.07 -15.98
CA ALA A 138 -8.48 -14.43 -15.47
C ALA A 138 -9.85 -14.74 -14.83
N ASN A 139 -10.52 -13.72 -14.27
CA ASN A 139 -11.82 -13.85 -13.61
C ASN A 139 -13.02 -13.58 -14.53
N ASN A 140 -12.80 -13.42 -15.86
CA ASN A 140 -13.81 -12.98 -16.82
C ASN A 140 -14.50 -11.66 -16.40
N GLY A 141 -13.70 -10.76 -15.86
CA GLY A 141 -14.15 -9.52 -15.25
C GLY A 141 -14.64 -8.44 -16.23
N ILE A 142 -14.95 -7.27 -15.68
CA ILE A 142 -15.68 -6.20 -16.38
C ILE A 142 -14.82 -5.47 -17.42
N ASP A 143 -15.40 -5.21 -18.60
CA ASP A 143 -14.74 -4.46 -19.68
C ASP A 143 -14.37 -3.03 -19.27
N GLU A 144 -15.05 -2.48 -18.27
CA GLU A 144 -14.86 -1.13 -17.75
C GLU A 144 -13.44 -0.88 -17.23
N LEU A 145 -12.78 -1.86 -16.59
CA LEU A 145 -11.39 -1.70 -16.13
C LEU A 145 -10.41 -1.56 -17.29
N PHE A 146 -10.62 -2.30 -18.37
CA PHE A 146 -9.80 -2.21 -19.57
C PHE A 146 -10.00 -0.86 -20.27
N HIS A 147 -11.23 -0.36 -20.31
CA HIS A 147 -11.53 0.99 -20.79
C HIS A 147 -10.89 2.08 -19.92
N ALA A 148 -10.91 1.93 -18.59
CA ALA A 148 -10.29 2.85 -17.65
C ALA A 148 -8.75 2.90 -17.81
N ALA A 149 -8.13 1.74 -18.06
CA ALA A 149 -6.70 1.63 -18.33
C ALA A 149 -6.28 2.33 -19.63
N SER A 150 -7.18 2.42 -20.62
CA SER A 150 -6.98 3.14 -21.88
C SER A 150 -5.65 2.73 -22.56
N ASP A 151 -4.86 3.70 -23.03
CA ASP A 151 -3.60 3.47 -23.72
C ASP A 151 -2.53 2.76 -22.87
N ALA A 152 -2.57 2.93 -21.54
CA ALA A 152 -1.69 2.19 -20.64
C ALA A 152 -2.04 0.70 -20.64
N GLY A 153 -3.34 0.37 -20.69
CA GLY A 153 -3.81 -1.01 -20.84
C GLY A 153 -3.24 -1.65 -22.11
N GLU A 154 -3.38 -1.00 -23.27
CA GLU A 154 -2.90 -1.57 -24.54
C GLU A 154 -1.38 -1.82 -24.58
N LYS A 155 -0.60 -1.01 -23.85
CA LYS A 155 0.86 -1.13 -23.73
C LYS A 155 1.28 -2.19 -22.70
N LEU A 156 0.60 -2.24 -21.55
CA LEU A 156 0.99 -3.08 -20.43
C LEU A 156 0.39 -4.49 -20.54
N TYR A 157 -0.89 -4.62 -20.94
CA TYR A 157 -1.60 -5.89 -20.99
C TYR A 157 -2.83 -5.85 -21.91
N ARG A 158 -2.90 -6.76 -22.90
CA ARG A 158 -4.09 -6.88 -23.75
C ARG A 158 -5.02 -7.96 -23.23
N LYS A 159 -6.32 -7.65 -23.20
CA LYS A 159 -7.37 -8.60 -22.80
C LYS A 159 -7.27 -9.91 -23.59
N GLY A 160 -7.40 -11.04 -22.89
CA GLY A 160 -7.24 -12.39 -23.41
C GLY A 160 -5.80 -12.92 -23.46
N ASP A 161 -4.78 -12.12 -23.14
CA ASP A 161 -3.38 -12.58 -23.20
C ASP A 161 -3.06 -13.66 -22.14
N PHE A 162 -3.73 -13.65 -20.99
CA PHE A 162 -3.66 -14.73 -20.00
C PHE A 162 -4.09 -16.06 -20.62
N SER A 163 -5.27 -16.11 -21.22
CA SER A 163 -5.80 -17.31 -21.88
C SER A 163 -4.89 -17.78 -23.04
N LYS A 164 -4.41 -16.86 -23.88
CA LYS A 164 -3.48 -17.17 -24.99
C LYS A 164 -2.13 -17.72 -24.51
N SER A 165 -1.70 -17.39 -23.29
CA SER A 165 -0.42 -17.83 -22.76
C SER A 165 -0.36 -19.32 -22.41
N GLN A 166 -1.53 -19.99 -22.31
CA GLN A 166 -1.68 -21.38 -21.85
C GLN A 166 -1.19 -21.64 -20.42
N ILE A 167 -0.86 -20.60 -19.66
CA ILE A 167 -0.56 -20.71 -18.22
C ILE A 167 -1.90 -20.77 -17.47
N MET A 168 -2.15 -21.90 -16.80
CA MET A 168 -3.41 -22.10 -16.07
C MET A 168 -3.47 -21.38 -14.72
N ASP A 169 -2.32 -21.15 -14.09
CA ASP A 169 -2.20 -20.55 -12.76
C ASP A 169 -1.88 -19.05 -12.90
N VAL A 170 -2.80 -18.19 -12.45
CA VAL A 170 -2.65 -16.73 -12.51
C VAL A 170 -1.42 -16.25 -11.76
N ASP A 171 -1.07 -16.86 -10.64
CA ASP A 171 0.12 -16.50 -9.85
C ASP A 171 1.39 -16.83 -10.63
N VAL A 172 1.41 -17.97 -11.34
CA VAL A 172 2.54 -18.33 -12.23
C VAL A 172 2.63 -17.36 -13.40
N TYR A 173 1.50 -16.90 -13.96
CA TYR A 173 1.52 -15.88 -15.00
C TYR A 173 2.11 -14.57 -14.47
N LEU A 174 1.61 -14.07 -13.34
CA LEU A 174 2.08 -12.84 -12.72
C LEU A 174 3.60 -12.87 -12.50
N LEU A 175 4.12 -13.92 -11.86
CA LEU A 175 5.55 -14.04 -11.56
C LEU A 175 6.43 -14.14 -12.82
N ARG A 176 5.91 -14.69 -13.93
CA ARG A 176 6.68 -14.90 -15.16
C ARG A 176 6.57 -13.74 -16.16
N LYS A 177 5.43 -13.06 -16.21
CA LYS A 177 5.08 -12.10 -17.27
C LYS A 177 4.98 -10.67 -16.78
N VAL A 178 4.75 -10.46 -15.48
CA VAL A 178 4.52 -9.14 -14.90
C VAL A 178 5.67 -8.75 -13.99
N GLY A 179 5.92 -9.55 -12.96
CA GLY A 179 6.99 -9.31 -12.00
C GLY A 179 6.73 -9.98 -10.66
N LEU A 180 7.57 -9.67 -9.68
CA LEU A 180 7.46 -10.23 -8.34
C LEU A 180 6.50 -9.40 -7.49
N PHE A 181 5.63 -10.08 -6.76
CA PHE A 181 4.69 -9.50 -5.81
C PHE A 181 4.80 -10.24 -4.47
N PRO A 182 4.88 -9.51 -3.34
CA PRO A 182 4.93 -10.08 -2.00
C PRO A 182 3.89 -11.17 -1.75
N ASP A 183 2.62 -10.83 -1.87
CA ASP A 183 1.49 -11.69 -1.58
C ASP A 183 1.39 -12.90 -2.54
N VAL A 184 1.77 -12.74 -3.80
CA VAL A 184 1.84 -13.85 -4.77
C VAL A 184 2.88 -14.87 -4.32
N LEU A 185 4.07 -14.44 -3.90
CA LEU A 185 5.11 -15.34 -3.38
C LEU A 185 4.65 -16.03 -2.09
N GLU A 186 4.02 -15.29 -1.19
CA GLU A 186 3.44 -15.86 0.03
C GLU A 186 2.38 -16.91 -0.27
N ARG A 187 1.46 -16.66 -1.23
CA ARG A 187 0.48 -17.65 -1.70
C ARG A 187 1.14 -18.91 -2.28
N LYS A 188 2.19 -18.77 -3.10
CA LYS A 188 2.92 -19.94 -3.63
C LYS A 188 3.53 -20.78 -2.51
N VAL A 189 4.08 -20.16 -1.47
CA VAL A 189 4.61 -20.87 -0.30
C VAL A 189 3.49 -21.62 0.44
N VAL A 190 2.35 -20.97 0.68
CA VAL A 190 1.18 -21.61 1.30
C VAL A 190 0.73 -22.82 0.47
N GLN A 191 0.58 -22.67 -0.84
CA GLN A 191 0.20 -23.76 -1.75
C GLN A 191 1.22 -24.91 -1.74
N HIS A 192 2.52 -24.62 -1.65
CA HIS A 192 3.54 -25.65 -1.50
C HIS A 192 3.34 -26.44 -0.20
N PHE A 193 3.03 -25.78 0.92
CA PHE A 193 2.70 -26.48 2.17
C PHE A 193 1.44 -27.33 2.05
N GLU A 194 0.37 -26.82 1.45
CA GLU A 194 -0.89 -27.55 1.26
C GLU A 194 -0.70 -28.83 0.43
N ASN A 195 0.22 -28.79 -0.53
CA ASN A 195 0.57 -29.94 -1.37
C ASN A 195 1.65 -30.86 -0.74
N GLY A 196 2.02 -30.65 0.53
CA GLY A 196 3.09 -31.41 1.21
C GLY A 196 4.51 -31.13 0.71
N GLY A 197 4.69 -30.10 -0.14
CA GLY A 197 5.96 -29.68 -0.72
C GLY A 197 6.79 -28.79 0.19
N HIS A 198 7.21 -29.29 1.35
CA HIS A 198 7.99 -28.52 2.34
C HIS A 198 9.28 -27.91 1.77
N VAL A 199 10.02 -28.66 0.94
CA VAL A 199 11.26 -28.17 0.31
C VAL A 199 10.96 -27.00 -0.62
N SER A 200 9.90 -27.11 -1.45
CA SER A 200 9.50 -26.03 -2.36
C SER A 200 9.01 -24.79 -1.60
N ALA A 201 8.34 -24.98 -0.45
CA ALA A 201 7.96 -23.89 0.43
C ALA A 201 9.19 -23.14 0.99
N LEU A 202 10.20 -23.88 1.46
CA LEU A 202 11.46 -23.30 1.96
C LEU A 202 12.24 -22.57 0.85
N VAL A 203 12.38 -23.19 -0.32
CA VAL A 203 13.08 -22.58 -1.47
C VAL A 203 12.39 -21.30 -1.92
N THR A 204 11.05 -21.28 -1.97
CA THR A 204 10.30 -20.08 -2.34
C THR A 204 10.37 -19.01 -1.25
N GLY A 205 10.34 -19.41 0.04
CA GLY A 205 10.54 -18.50 1.18
C GLY A 205 11.91 -17.81 1.16
N GLU A 206 12.99 -18.56 0.91
CA GLU A 206 14.35 -18.00 0.76
C GLU A 206 14.48 -17.16 -0.52
N PHE A 207 13.85 -17.58 -1.62
CA PHE A 207 13.80 -16.77 -2.83
C PHE A 207 13.13 -15.42 -2.57
N TYR A 208 12.10 -15.38 -1.74
CA TYR A 208 11.39 -14.15 -1.39
C TYR A 208 12.31 -13.13 -0.69
N THR A 209 13.27 -13.57 0.14
CA THR A 209 14.19 -12.69 0.89
C THR A 209 15.35 -12.12 0.09
N ARG A 210 15.48 -12.41 -1.22
CA ARG A 210 16.60 -11.89 -2.01
C ARG A 210 16.58 -10.37 -2.03
N LYS A 211 17.72 -9.76 -1.68
CA LYS A 211 17.90 -8.31 -1.47
C LYS A 211 17.35 -7.42 -2.59
N ASN A 212 17.45 -7.88 -3.84
CA ASN A 212 17.04 -7.09 -5.01
C ASN A 212 15.55 -7.25 -5.36
N HIS A 213 14.82 -8.14 -4.69
CA HIS A 213 13.41 -8.34 -4.96
C HIS A 213 12.58 -7.19 -4.39
N PHE A 214 12.73 -6.88 -3.10
CA PHE A 214 11.94 -5.86 -2.42
C PHE A 214 12.83 -5.01 -1.49
N PRO A 215 13.70 -4.16 -2.06
CA PRO A 215 14.69 -3.41 -1.27
C PRO A 215 13.99 -2.49 -0.25
N GLY A 216 14.46 -2.53 0.99
CA GLY A 216 13.94 -1.71 2.08
C GLY A 216 12.71 -2.27 2.79
N PHE A 217 12.07 -3.31 2.26
CA PHE A 217 10.90 -3.95 2.88
C PHE A 217 11.29 -5.14 3.74
N ALA A 218 10.78 -5.17 4.98
CA ALA A 218 11.08 -6.20 5.96
C ALA A 218 10.18 -7.45 5.84
N ARG A 219 8.95 -7.30 5.32
CA ARG A 219 7.97 -8.40 5.18
C ARG A 219 8.54 -9.70 4.59
N PRO A 220 9.39 -9.70 3.54
CA PRO A 220 9.98 -10.94 3.03
C PRO A 220 10.74 -11.74 4.09
N PHE A 221 11.51 -11.05 4.94
CA PHE A 221 12.29 -11.68 6.00
C PHE A 221 11.40 -12.17 7.14
N VAL A 222 10.36 -11.41 7.48
CA VAL A 222 9.34 -11.83 8.46
C VAL A 222 8.65 -13.11 8.01
N PHE A 223 8.14 -13.12 6.77
CA PHE A 223 7.45 -14.28 6.24
C PHE A 223 8.38 -15.51 6.15
N ASN A 224 9.64 -15.33 5.75
CA ASN A 224 10.60 -16.44 5.77
C ASN A 224 10.86 -16.98 7.19
N ALA A 225 10.87 -16.13 8.21
CA ALA A 225 10.94 -16.57 9.60
C ALA A 225 9.71 -17.41 10.00
N GLU A 226 8.50 -17.01 9.60
CA GLU A 226 7.26 -17.76 9.80
C GLU A 226 7.32 -19.14 9.10
N VAL A 227 7.84 -19.20 7.87
CA VAL A 227 8.04 -20.43 7.09
C VAL A 227 9.02 -21.38 7.80
N LEU A 228 10.14 -20.85 8.31
CA LEU A 228 11.15 -21.62 9.04
C LEU A 228 10.58 -22.17 10.36
N LEU A 229 9.80 -21.38 11.10
CA LEU A 229 9.09 -21.86 12.30
C LEU A 229 8.14 -23.01 11.96
N LYS A 230 7.36 -22.87 10.88
CA LYS A 230 6.37 -23.87 10.48
C LYS A 230 6.99 -25.25 10.19
N VAL A 231 8.27 -25.30 9.83
CA VAL A 231 9.03 -26.56 9.61
C VAL A 231 9.93 -26.94 10.79
N GLY A 232 9.83 -26.26 11.93
CA GLY A 232 10.60 -26.55 13.14
C GLY A 232 12.05 -26.07 13.14
N ARG A 233 12.45 -25.20 12.19
CA ARG A 233 13.80 -24.61 12.11
C ARG A 233 13.92 -23.36 12.99
N ASN A 234 13.70 -23.53 14.29
CA ASN A 234 13.51 -22.42 15.24
C ASN A 234 14.71 -21.47 15.33
N VAL A 235 15.95 -21.99 15.30
CA VAL A 235 17.17 -21.16 15.38
C VAL A 235 17.28 -20.25 14.15
N GLU A 236 17.03 -20.78 12.96
CA GLU A 236 17.09 -20.01 11.73
C GLU A 236 15.94 -19.02 11.61
N ALA A 237 14.75 -19.41 12.07
CA ALA A 237 13.62 -18.49 12.14
C ALA A 237 13.92 -17.29 13.04
N LYS A 238 14.54 -17.53 14.20
CA LYS A 238 14.99 -16.48 15.10
C LYS A 238 15.98 -15.54 14.41
N ASP A 239 16.99 -16.07 13.73
CA ASP A 239 17.98 -15.25 13.03
C ASP A 239 17.36 -14.46 11.87
N ALA A 240 16.41 -15.06 11.14
CA ALA A 240 15.64 -14.38 10.09
C ALA A 240 14.78 -13.24 10.65
N ALA A 241 14.08 -13.45 11.77
CA ALA A 241 13.29 -12.42 12.44
C ALA A 241 14.16 -11.26 12.96
N ARG A 242 15.32 -11.56 13.55
CA ARG A 242 16.31 -10.55 13.93
C ARG A 242 16.82 -9.76 12.72
N GLY A 243 17.01 -10.44 11.59
CA GLY A 243 17.32 -9.80 10.31
C GLY A 243 16.23 -8.84 9.84
N ALA A 244 14.97 -9.26 9.95
CA ALA A 244 13.80 -8.43 9.59
C ALA A 244 13.74 -7.15 10.42
N LEU A 245 13.97 -7.23 11.74
CA LEU A 245 13.90 -6.10 12.65
C LEU A 245 15.05 -5.08 12.52
N LYS A 246 16.06 -5.36 11.68
CA LYS A 246 17.07 -4.37 11.24
C LYS A 246 16.55 -3.47 10.12
N SER A 247 15.44 -3.84 9.48
CA SER A 247 14.76 -3.01 8.47
C SER A 247 13.71 -2.12 9.14
N PRO A 248 13.16 -1.11 8.44
CA PRO A 248 12.14 -0.24 9.02
C PRO A 248 10.90 -1.03 9.46
N TRP A 249 10.44 -0.81 10.69
CA TRP A 249 9.38 -1.58 11.34
C TRP A 249 8.01 -1.35 10.68
N TRP A 250 7.81 -0.18 10.08
CA TRP A 250 6.62 0.12 9.28
C TRP A 250 6.54 -0.66 7.96
N THR A 251 7.51 -1.53 7.66
CA THR A 251 7.52 -2.42 6.49
C THR A 251 7.44 -3.91 6.82
N LEU A 252 7.25 -4.28 8.10
CA LEU A 252 7.18 -5.68 8.56
C LEU A 252 5.97 -6.44 8.03
N GLY A 253 4.92 -5.70 7.67
CA GLY A 253 3.64 -6.25 7.28
C GLY A 253 2.85 -6.89 8.43
N CYS A 254 3.28 -6.74 9.68
CA CYS A 254 2.61 -7.18 10.88
C CYS A 254 3.02 -6.28 12.05
N LYS A 255 2.55 -6.55 13.26
CA LYS A 255 2.98 -5.80 14.45
C LYS A 255 4.43 -6.14 14.80
N TYR A 256 5.19 -5.15 15.25
CA TYR A 256 6.56 -5.35 15.76
C TYR A 256 6.65 -6.52 16.76
N HIS A 257 5.74 -6.58 17.73
CA HIS A 257 5.74 -7.60 18.78
C HIS A 257 5.62 -9.03 18.24
N GLU A 258 4.93 -9.24 17.11
CA GLU A 258 4.81 -10.57 16.50
C GLU A 258 6.18 -11.07 16.01
N VAL A 259 6.97 -10.18 15.42
CA VAL A 259 8.33 -10.48 14.94
C VAL A 259 9.33 -10.55 16.09
N ALA A 260 9.20 -9.66 17.08
CA ALA A 260 10.05 -9.66 18.28
C ALA A 260 9.91 -10.96 19.08
N CYS A 261 8.70 -11.52 19.17
CA CYS A 261 8.46 -12.84 19.75
C CYS A 261 9.27 -13.94 19.05
N ILE A 262 9.31 -13.96 17.71
CA ILE A 262 10.12 -14.93 16.95
C ILE A 262 11.61 -14.69 17.15
N ALA A 263 12.03 -13.42 17.22
CA ALA A 263 13.42 -13.01 17.44
C ALA A 263 13.93 -13.29 18.87
N GLU A 264 13.03 -13.69 19.78
CA GLU A 264 13.26 -13.76 21.23
C GLU A 264 13.80 -12.42 21.78
N TRP A 265 13.27 -11.31 21.25
CA TRP A 265 13.55 -9.97 21.73
C TRP A 265 12.42 -9.49 22.62
N LYS A 266 12.79 -8.82 23.72
CA LYS A 266 11.86 -8.07 24.55
C LYS A 266 11.77 -6.64 24.02
N ASP A 267 11.42 -5.72 24.91
CA ASP A 267 11.33 -4.29 24.60
C ASP A 267 12.70 -3.61 24.48
N GLU A 268 13.81 -4.35 24.65
CA GLU A 268 15.19 -3.85 24.56
C GLU A 268 15.47 -3.03 23.28
N GLN A 269 14.89 -3.39 22.14
CA GLN A 269 15.05 -2.60 20.91
C GLN A 269 14.19 -1.33 20.88
N ILE A 270 13.02 -1.37 21.51
CA ILE A 270 12.17 -0.19 21.69
C ILE A 270 12.92 0.77 22.61
N GLU A 271 13.38 0.28 23.77
CA GLU A 271 14.19 1.03 24.73
C GLU A 271 15.43 1.65 24.09
N TYR A 272 16.19 0.87 23.31
CA TYR A 272 17.35 1.36 22.58
C TYR A 272 17.01 2.53 21.65
N ARG A 273 15.92 2.44 20.89
CA ARG A 273 15.51 3.51 19.96
C ARG A 273 14.99 4.74 20.70
N THR A 274 14.26 4.53 21.79
CA THR A 274 13.82 5.60 22.67
C THR A 274 15.01 6.32 23.31
N GLU A 275 16.03 5.59 23.78
CA GLU A 275 17.27 6.16 24.31
C GLU A 275 18.03 6.95 23.24
N LYS A 276 18.10 6.43 22.01
CA LYS A 276 18.74 7.13 20.89
C LYS A 276 18.08 8.44 20.49
N MET A 277 16.83 8.67 20.89
CA MET A 277 16.12 9.92 20.68
C MET A 277 16.36 10.96 21.78
N THR A 278 17.12 10.63 22.83
CA THR A 278 17.49 11.58 23.90
C THR A 278 18.70 12.44 23.50
N GLU A 279 18.88 13.58 24.18
CA GLU A 279 20.08 14.41 24.01
C GLU A 279 21.38 13.66 24.36
N GLU A 280 21.32 12.79 25.37
CA GLU A 280 22.42 11.87 25.73
C GLU A 280 22.75 10.93 24.58
N GLY A 281 21.74 10.27 24.01
CA GLY A 281 21.89 9.36 22.86
C GLY A 281 22.47 10.05 21.62
N ARG A 282 21.97 11.26 21.32
CA ARG A 282 22.48 12.12 20.24
C ARG A 282 23.95 12.51 20.47
N ARG A 283 24.31 12.92 21.69
CA ARG A 283 25.70 13.26 22.05
C ARG A 283 26.64 12.07 22.00
N GLU A 284 26.16 10.88 22.38
CA GLU A 284 26.93 9.64 22.25
C GLU A 284 27.28 9.35 20.78
N ASP A 285 26.30 9.46 19.87
CA ASP A 285 26.49 9.25 18.44
C ASP A 285 27.45 10.30 17.83
N LEU A 286 27.37 11.56 18.25
CA LEU A 286 28.32 12.61 17.88
C LEU A 286 29.75 12.28 18.35
N ASN A 287 29.90 11.83 19.60
CA ASN A 287 31.19 11.43 20.16
C ASN A 287 31.81 10.22 19.44
N LYS A 288 30.97 9.35 18.85
CA LYS A 288 31.40 8.25 17.97
C LYS A 288 31.76 8.71 16.55
N GLY A 289 31.69 10.01 16.26
CA GLY A 289 32.07 10.60 14.98
C GLY A 289 30.99 10.53 13.90
N LYS A 290 29.74 10.21 14.27
CA LYS A 290 28.64 10.15 13.30
C LYS A 290 28.24 11.58 12.87
N PRO A 291 28.10 11.86 11.56
CA PRO A 291 27.71 13.19 11.10
C PRO A 291 26.32 13.60 11.59
N ALA A 292 26.15 14.88 11.92
CA ALA A 292 24.87 15.41 12.44
C ALA A 292 23.67 15.13 11.52
N PHE A 293 23.85 15.26 10.19
CA PHE A 293 22.78 14.97 9.24
C PHE A 293 22.34 13.48 9.29
N GLN A 294 23.28 12.55 9.51
CA GLN A 294 22.98 11.12 9.62
C GLN A 294 22.28 10.81 10.94
N ILE A 295 22.66 11.49 12.03
CA ILE A 295 21.96 11.36 13.31
C ILE A 295 20.51 11.80 13.17
N ALA A 296 20.26 12.93 12.50
CA ALA A 296 18.90 13.41 12.25
C ALA A 296 18.09 12.42 11.37
N LEU A 297 18.69 11.82 10.34
CA LEU A 297 18.01 10.78 9.54
C LEU A 297 17.68 9.53 10.36
N ASP A 298 18.58 9.11 11.24
CA ASP A 298 18.35 7.94 12.09
C ASP A 298 17.27 8.21 13.14
N GLU A 299 17.22 9.42 13.71
CA GLU A 299 16.12 9.85 14.58
C GLU A 299 14.77 9.83 13.84
N ALA A 300 14.72 10.34 12.60
CA ALA A 300 13.50 10.26 11.79
C ALA A 300 13.06 8.81 11.55
N ALA A 301 14.01 7.90 11.29
CA ALA A 301 13.73 6.48 11.11
C ALA A 301 13.21 5.83 12.41
N PHE A 302 13.82 6.14 13.56
CA PHE A 302 13.36 5.63 14.86
C PHE A 302 11.97 6.15 15.22
N LEU A 303 11.67 7.41 14.96
CA LEU A 303 10.35 7.99 15.15
C LEU A 303 9.28 7.27 14.33
N LEU A 304 9.54 7.02 13.04
CA LEU A 304 8.63 6.27 12.17
C LEU A 304 8.41 4.85 12.69
N ASP A 305 9.47 4.20 13.16
CA ASP A 305 9.38 2.83 13.63
C ASP A 305 8.64 2.73 14.98
N LEU A 306 8.85 3.67 15.91
CA LEU A 306 8.10 3.73 17.17
C LEU A 306 6.62 4.09 16.94
N ALA A 307 6.35 5.04 16.04
CA ALA A 307 4.98 5.36 15.60
C ALA A 307 4.27 4.13 15.02
N SER A 308 5.02 3.27 14.30
CA SER A 308 4.53 2.01 13.77
C SER A 308 4.15 0.99 14.85
N VAL A 309 4.89 0.94 15.95
CA VAL A 309 4.60 0.04 17.09
C VAL A 309 3.23 0.41 17.69
N GLU A 310 3.04 1.70 17.98
CA GLU A 310 1.80 2.23 18.56
C GLU A 310 0.64 2.24 17.54
N GLY A 311 0.97 2.36 16.25
CA GLY A 311 0.02 2.59 15.18
C GLY A 311 -0.62 3.99 15.25
N THR A 312 0.17 4.97 15.70
CA THR A 312 -0.21 6.39 15.79
C THR A 312 0.86 7.24 15.12
N TRP A 313 0.47 8.00 14.10
CA TRP A 313 1.41 8.72 13.24
C TRP A 313 1.45 10.21 13.54
N ASP A 314 0.28 10.82 13.71
CA ASP A 314 0.10 12.28 13.74
C ASP A 314 0.94 13.00 14.81
N SER A 315 1.10 12.39 15.99
CA SER A 315 1.86 12.96 17.12
C SER A 315 3.35 13.12 16.85
N THR A 316 3.89 12.40 15.86
CA THR A 316 5.33 12.39 15.54
C THR A 316 5.69 13.25 14.33
N LEU A 317 4.69 13.76 13.58
CA LEU A 317 4.90 14.46 12.31
C LEU A 317 5.81 15.69 12.43
N GLU A 318 5.60 16.51 13.46
CA GLU A 318 6.38 17.73 13.67
C GLU A 318 7.87 17.41 13.86
N ARG A 319 8.17 16.46 14.76
CA ARG A 319 9.54 16.04 15.03
C ARG A 319 10.19 15.35 13.83
N ILE A 320 9.48 14.46 13.13
CA ILE A 320 10.00 13.80 11.91
C ILE A 320 10.42 14.85 10.87
N ALA A 321 9.60 15.89 10.68
CA ALA A 321 9.91 16.94 9.72
C ALA A 321 11.08 17.84 10.17
N GLU A 322 11.23 18.11 11.47
CA GLU A 322 12.43 18.77 12.00
C GLU A 322 13.69 17.96 11.71
N CYS A 323 13.68 16.66 11.97
CA CYS A 323 14.78 15.76 11.65
C CYS A 323 15.13 15.82 10.16
N TYR A 324 14.13 15.82 9.26
CA TYR A 324 14.40 16.01 7.83
C TYR A 324 14.97 17.39 7.49
N LYS A 325 14.56 18.48 8.15
CA LYS A 325 15.19 19.81 7.97
C LYS A 325 16.64 19.82 8.45
N GLU A 326 16.92 19.24 9.61
CA GLU A 326 18.27 19.11 10.18
C GLU A 326 19.18 18.27 9.26
N ALA A 327 18.62 17.27 8.59
CA ALA A 327 19.31 16.47 7.58
C ALA A 327 19.46 17.14 6.20
N GLY A 328 18.93 18.35 6.00
CA GLY A 328 18.94 19.06 4.72
C GLY A 328 17.89 18.61 3.70
N LEU A 329 16.96 17.72 4.09
CA LEU A 329 15.86 17.24 3.24
C LEU A 329 14.61 18.12 3.41
N HIS A 330 14.72 19.41 3.06
CA HIS A 330 13.64 20.39 3.24
C HIS A 330 12.32 20.01 2.54
N ASP A 331 12.40 19.41 1.35
CA ASP A 331 11.21 18.97 0.61
C ASP A 331 10.52 17.75 1.25
N MET A 332 11.29 16.88 1.93
CA MET A 332 10.71 15.80 2.73
C MET A 332 10.00 16.34 3.95
N ALA A 333 10.62 17.32 4.63
CA ALA A 333 10.01 17.97 5.78
C ALA A 333 8.68 18.66 5.43
N ARG A 334 8.65 19.41 4.31
CA ARG A 334 7.42 20.06 3.81
C ARG A 334 6.31 19.05 3.55
N PHE A 335 6.66 17.94 2.90
CA PHE A 335 5.71 16.88 2.57
C PHE A 335 5.15 16.15 3.78
N VAL A 336 5.98 15.88 4.79
CA VAL A 336 5.53 15.25 6.04
C VAL A 336 4.63 16.19 6.83
N GLN A 337 4.93 17.50 6.84
CA GLN A 337 4.12 18.51 7.53
C GLN A 337 2.86 18.95 6.76
N TYR A 338 2.71 18.52 5.51
CA TYR A 338 1.58 18.93 4.70
C TYR A 338 0.25 18.50 5.34
N LYS A 339 -0.67 19.46 5.46
CA LYS A 339 -2.06 19.28 5.91
C LYS A 339 -2.94 20.01 4.90
N ASP A 340 -4.01 19.35 4.45
CA ASP A 340 -5.04 19.96 3.59
C ASP A 340 -5.80 21.09 4.30
#